data_AF-A0A6V7HXG0-F1
#
_entry.id   AF-A0A6V7HXG0-F1
#
_cell.length_a   1.000
_cell.length_b   1.000
_cell.length_c   1.000
_cell.angle_alpha   90.00
_cell.angle_beta   90.00
_cell.angle_gamma   90.00
#
_symmetry.space_group_name_H-M   'P 1'
#
loop_
_entity.id
_entity.type
_entity.pdbx_description
1 polymer ?
#
loop_
_entity_poly.entity_id
_entity_poly.type
_entity_poly.pdbx_seq_one_letter_code
_entity_poly.pdbx_strand_id
1 'polypeptide(L)'
;FGGYRYEDVEKTKVTCTVLPDIECYGPRSFVRDGVPCIKYSGHYFTLTLLYSILLGFLGMDRFCLGQTGTAVGKLLTLGGLGVWWVVDVILLVTNTLLPEDGSNWNPYV
;
A
#
# COMPACT_ATOMS: atom_id res chain seq x y z
N PHE A 1 -0.11 -9.44 1.34
CA PHE A 1 0.09 -8.10 1.93
C PHE A 1 -0.97 -7.19 1.34
N GLY A 2 -1.74 -6.47 2.16
CA GLY A 2 -2.67 -5.43 1.67
C GLY A 2 -4.15 -5.64 1.95
N GLY A 3 -4.60 -4.99 3.02
CA GLY A 3 -5.64 -3.95 3.00
C GLY A 3 -7.08 -4.31 2.65
N TYR A 4 -7.33 -4.95 1.51
CA TYR A 4 -8.66 -5.12 0.96
C TYR A 4 -8.84 -6.50 0.34
N ARG A 5 -9.96 -7.17 0.64
CA ARG A 5 -10.32 -8.42 -0.04
C ARG A 5 -10.77 -8.09 -1.45
N TYR A 6 -10.56 -9.01 -2.39
CA TYR A 6 -11.01 -8.85 -3.79
C TYR A 6 -12.51 -8.51 -3.92
N GLU A 7 -13.31 -8.95 -2.94
CA GLU A 7 -14.75 -8.72 -2.85
C GLU A 7 -15.11 -7.27 -2.48
N ASP A 8 -14.22 -6.59 -1.74
CA ASP A 8 -14.46 -5.26 -1.17
C ASP A 8 -13.96 -4.12 -2.08
N VAL A 9 -13.24 -4.46 -3.16
CA VAL A 9 -12.66 -3.47 -4.08
C VAL A 9 -13.66 -3.11 -5.17
N GLU A 10 -13.82 -1.81 -5.43
CA GLU A 10 -14.63 -1.32 -6.54
C GLU A 10 -14.11 -1.84 -7.88
N LYS A 11 -15.04 -2.21 -8.77
CA LYS A 11 -14.74 -2.75 -10.08
C LYS A 11 -15.14 -1.78 -11.17
N THR A 12 -14.31 -1.67 -12.19
CA THR A 12 -14.57 -0.83 -13.37
C THR A 12 -14.56 -1.63 -14.66
N LYS A 13 -15.03 -0.97 -15.71
CA LYS A 13 -14.93 -1.43 -17.09
C LYS A 13 -13.65 -0.86 -17.69
N VAL A 14 -12.83 -1.72 -18.31
CA VAL A 14 -11.61 -1.28 -19.00
C VAL A 14 -11.68 -1.67 -20.46
N THR A 15 -11.09 -0.85 -21.32
CA THR A 15 -10.88 -1.20 -22.73
C THR A 15 -9.58 -1.99 -22.83
N CYS A 16 -9.70 -3.28 -23.13
CA CYS A 16 -8.56 -4.16 -23.40
C CYS A 16 -8.25 -4.15 -24.89
N THR A 17 -6.96 -4.16 -25.23
CA THR A 17 -6.48 -4.31 -26.61
C THR A 17 -5.70 -5.61 -26.73
N VAL A 18 -5.89 -6.33 -27.82
CA VAL A 18 -5.16 -7.58 -28.08
C VAL A 18 -3.69 -7.30 -28.39
N LEU A 19 -2.81 -8.20 -27.92
CA LEU A 19 -1.36 -8.15 -28.18
C LEU A 19 -1.05 -8.05 -29.70
N PRO A 20 0.05 -7.38 -30.07
CA PRO A 20 0.38 -7.10 -31.46
C PRO A 20 0.53 -8.36 -32.33
N ASP A 21 1.03 -9.46 -31.77
CA ASP A 21 1.35 -10.70 -32.52
C ASP A 21 0.20 -11.71 -32.63
N ILE A 22 -1.03 -11.31 -32.34
CA ILE A 22 -2.21 -12.19 -32.42
C ILE A 22 -3.17 -11.65 -33.49
N GLU A 23 -3.50 -12.50 -34.48
CA GLU A 23 -4.56 -12.24 -35.46
C GLU A 23 -5.93 -12.40 -34.81
N CYS A 24 -6.78 -11.38 -34.94
CA CYS A 24 -8.13 -11.38 -34.39
C CYS A 24 -9.16 -11.33 -35.51
N TYR A 25 -10.26 -12.06 -35.33
CA TYR A 25 -11.45 -11.86 -36.13
C TYR A 25 -12.31 -10.76 -35.48
N GLY A 26 -12.44 -9.60 -36.14
CA GLY A 26 -13.22 -8.46 -35.64
C GLY A 26 -12.40 -7.36 -34.97
N PRO A 27 -13.03 -6.49 -34.14
CA PRO A 27 -12.34 -5.36 -33.51
C PRO A 27 -11.29 -5.82 -32.50
N ARG A 28 -10.10 -5.21 -32.55
CA ARG A 28 -8.95 -5.54 -31.69
C ARG A 28 -9.05 -4.99 -30.25
N SER A 29 -10.05 -4.16 -29.99
CA SER A 29 -10.35 -3.60 -28.68
C SER A 29 -11.73 -4.05 -28.22
N PHE A 30 -11.83 -4.48 -26.96
CA PHE A 30 -13.07 -4.91 -26.35
C PHE A 30 -13.14 -4.44 -24.91
N VAL A 31 -14.35 -4.21 -24.41
CA VAL A 31 -14.57 -3.79 -23.03
C VAL A 31 -14.65 -5.03 -22.15
N ARG A 32 -13.85 -5.05 -21.09
CA ARG A 32 -13.87 -6.09 -20.06
C ARG A 32 -14.41 -5.50 -18.77
N ASP A 33 -15.46 -6.12 -18.26
CA ASP A 33 -16.08 -5.77 -16.98
C ASP A 33 -15.41 -6.52 -15.82
N GLY A 34 -15.52 -5.97 -14.61
CA GLY A 34 -15.10 -6.65 -13.38
C GLY A 34 -13.60 -6.53 -13.05
N VAL A 35 -12.92 -5.52 -13.60
CA VAL A 35 -11.50 -5.28 -13.29
C VAL A 35 -11.39 -4.43 -12.01
N PRO A 36 -10.61 -4.85 -11.00
CA PRO A 36 -10.51 -4.14 -9.73
C PRO A 36 -9.78 -2.80 -9.90
N CYS A 37 -10.35 -1.73 -9.34
CA CYS A 37 -9.74 -0.41 -9.26
C CYS A 37 -8.83 -0.32 -8.04
N ILE A 38 -7.54 -0.59 -8.24
CA ILE A 38 -6.55 -0.48 -7.16
C ILE A 38 -5.66 0.74 -7.43
N LYS A 39 -5.68 1.69 -6.50
CA LYS A 39 -4.78 2.84 -6.50
C LYS A 39 -3.47 2.42 -5.83
N TYR A 40 -2.39 2.28 -6.61
CA TYR A 40 -1.04 2.10 -6.06
C TYR A 40 -0.33 3.46 -5.97
N SER A 41 0.55 3.60 -4.98
CA SER A 41 1.46 4.75 -4.82
C SER A 41 2.90 4.22 -4.67
N GLY A 42 3.88 5.10 -4.47
CA GLY A 42 5.28 4.74 -4.21
C GLY A 42 5.54 4.09 -2.84
N HIS A 43 4.53 3.50 -2.21
CA HIS A 43 4.63 2.86 -0.90
C HIS A 43 4.75 1.34 -1.07
N TYR A 44 5.87 0.80 -0.58
CA TYR A 44 6.19 -0.62 -0.64
C TYR A 44 6.15 -1.22 0.75
N PHE A 45 5.35 -2.26 0.94
CA PHE A 45 5.19 -2.90 2.25
C PHE A 45 6.54 -3.36 2.83
N THR A 46 7.38 -3.98 2.02
CA THR A 46 8.69 -4.51 2.42
C THR A 46 9.66 -3.39 2.81
N LEU A 47 9.68 -2.29 2.06
CA LEU A 47 10.51 -1.13 2.37
C LEU A 47 10.06 -0.46 3.66
N THR A 48 8.74 -0.25 3.83
CA THR A 48 8.19 0.32 5.05
C THR A 48 8.43 -0.58 6.26
N LEU A 49 8.29 -1.90 6.13
CA LEU A 49 8.61 -2.85 7.19
C LEU A 49 10.09 -2.78 7.57
N LEU A 50 10.99 -2.68 6.58
CA LEU A 50 12.42 -2.52 6.82
C LEU A 50 12.72 -1.22 7.58
N TYR A 51 12.11 -0.10 7.18
CA TYR A 51 12.22 1.16 7.90
C TYR A 51 11.63 1.10 9.30
N SER A 52 10.53 0.37 9.50
CA SER A 52 9.93 0.18 10.82
C SER A 52 10.85 -0.63 11.74
N ILE A 53 11.50 -1.68 11.24
CA ILE A 53 12.43 -2.49 12.03
C ILE A 53 13.73 -1.73 12.34
N LEU A 54 14.32 -1.04 11.36
CA LEU A 54 15.64 -0.41 11.50
C LEU A 54 15.57 1.02 12.08
N LEU A 55 14.57 1.81 11.69
CA LEU A 55 14.43 3.23 12.03
C LEU A 55 13.08 3.54 12.72
N GLY A 56 12.33 2.54 13.15
CA GLY A 56 11.01 2.76 13.78
C GLY A 56 11.09 3.36 15.19
N PHE A 57 12.27 3.37 15.83
CA PHE A 57 12.48 4.14 17.06
C PHE A 57 12.41 5.66 16.83
N LEU A 58 12.75 6.12 15.62
CA LEU A 58 12.60 7.50 15.16
C LEU A 58 11.20 7.76 14.56
N GLY A 59 10.39 6.70 14.37
CA GLY A 59 9.09 6.78 13.71
C GLY A 59 9.17 7.03 12.20
N MET A 60 10.29 6.69 11.55
CA MET A 60 10.51 6.97 10.13
C MET A 60 9.50 6.28 9.21
N ASP A 61 9.04 5.09 9.58
CA ASP A 61 7.99 4.36 8.87
C ASP A 61 6.67 5.15 8.78
N ARG A 62 6.27 5.86 9.85
CA ARG A 62 5.07 6.71 9.84
C ARG A 62 5.26 8.01 9.07
N PHE A 63 6.45 8.60 9.11
CA PHE A 63 6.78 9.75 8.27
C PHE A 63 6.68 9.41 6.78
N CYS A 64 7.17 8.23 6.38
CA CYS A 64 7.06 7.74 5.00
C CYS A 64 5.62 7.42 4.57
N LEU A 65 4.71 7.16 5.51
CA LEU A 65 3.29 6.89 5.23
C LEU A 65 2.41 8.14 5.20
N GLY A 66 2.96 9.33 5.49
CA GLY A 66 2.23 10.60 5.56
C GLY A 66 1.71 10.95 6.96
N GLN A 67 1.72 10.01 7.91
CA GLN A 67 1.17 10.17 9.27
C GLN A 67 2.10 10.97 10.21
N THR A 68 2.46 12.18 9.78
CA THR A 68 3.39 13.09 10.44
C THR A 68 2.98 13.43 11.88
N GLY A 69 1.69 13.66 12.15
CA GLY A 69 1.20 14.01 13.49
C GLY A 69 1.48 12.92 14.54
N THR A 70 1.28 11.65 14.20
CA THR A 70 1.53 10.54 15.14
C THR A 70 3.02 10.20 15.25
N ALA A 71 3.79 10.44 14.18
CA ALA A 71 5.24 10.32 14.21
C ALA A 71 5.88 11.36 15.15
N VAL A 72 5.39 12.61 15.12
CA VAL A 72 5.79 13.66 16.06
C VAL A 72 5.41 13.32 17.50
N GLY A 73 4.21 12.73 17.72
CA GLY A 73 3.80 12.25 19.04
C GLY A 73 4.73 11.17 19.62
N LYS A 74 5.25 10.26 18.79
CA LYS A 74 6.29 9.31 19.18
C LYS A 74 7.59 10.01 19.60
N LEU A 75 8.03 11.02 18.86
CA LEU A 75 9.27 11.75 19.17
C LEU A 75 9.14 12.56 20.46
N LEU A 76 8.00 13.21 20.69
CA LEU A 76 7.74 13.96 21.92
C LEU A 76 7.66 13.07 23.16
N THR A 77 7.26 11.80 22.99
CA THR A 77 7.27 10.80 24.07
C THR A 77 8.61 10.07 24.19
N LEU A 78 9.68 10.56 23.54
CA LEU A 78 11.01 9.92 23.48
C LEU A 78 10.96 8.45 23.01
N GLY A 79 9.98 8.11 22.16
CA GLY A 79 9.78 6.75 21.67
C GLY A 79 9.39 5.75 22.76
N GLY A 80 8.85 6.21 23.90
CA GLY A 80 8.28 5.39 24.99
C GLY A 80 9.01 4.08 25.30
N LEU A 81 10.34 4.12 25.47
CA LEU A 81 11.19 2.97 25.83
C LEU A 81 11.15 1.78 24.83
N GLY A 82 10.80 2.01 23.57
CA GLY A 82 10.75 0.96 22.54
C GLY A 82 9.43 0.19 22.46
N VAL A 83 8.49 0.42 23.38
CA VAL A 83 7.13 -0.19 23.32
C VAL A 83 6.39 0.29 22.07
N TRP A 84 6.48 1.58 21.78
CA TRP A 84 5.91 2.19 20.57
C TRP A 84 6.48 1.65 19.27
N TRP A 85 7.74 1.20 19.29
CA TRP A 85 8.34 0.54 18.14
C TRP A 85 7.72 -0.84 17.91
N VAL A 86 7.58 -1.66 18.96
CA VAL A 86 6.95 -3.00 18.85
C VAL A 86 5.49 -2.91 18.39
N VAL A 87 4.72 -1.97 18.95
CA VAL A 87 3.32 -1.77 18.56
C VAL A 87 3.19 -1.41 17.08
N ASP A 88 4.09 -0.58 16.55
CA ASP A 88 4.07 -0.21 15.14
C ASP A 88 4.42 -1.36 14.20
N VAL A 89 5.43 -2.15 14.56
CA VAL A 89 5.75 -3.36 13.78
C VAL A 89 4.54 -4.30 13.74
N ILE A 90 3.85 -4.48 14.88
CA ILE A 90 2.63 -5.30 14.95
C ILE A 90 1.54 -4.71 14.05
N LEU A 91 1.22 -3.41 14.19
CA LEU A 91 0.17 -2.75 13.40
C LEU A 91 0.43 -2.80 11.89
N LEU A 92 1.70 -2.69 11.49
CA LEU A 92 2.11 -2.78 10.10
C LEU A 92 1.96 -4.21 9.58
N VAL A 93 2.44 -5.22 10.32
CA VAL A 93 2.31 -6.64 9.93
C VAL A 93 0.85 -7.11 9.92
N THR A 94 0.01 -6.61 10.83
CA THR A 94 -1.43 -6.91 10.84
C THR A 94 -2.21 -6.20 9.73
N ASN A 95 -1.55 -5.42 8.86
CA ASN A 95 -2.16 -4.60 7.82
C ASN A 95 -3.18 -3.59 8.35
N THR A 96 -3.08 -3.19 9.62
CA THR A 96 -3.92 -2.14 10.21
C THR A 96 -3.36 -0.76 9.87
N LEU A 97 -2.06 -0.69 9.62
CA LEU A 97 -1.37 0.51 9.16
C LEU A 97 -1.36 0.55 7.63
N LEU A 98 -2.02 1.55 7.03
CA LEU A 98 -2.03 1.81 5.59
C LEU A 98 -1.52 3.24 5.29
N PRO A 99 -1.06 3.50 4.05
CA PRO A 99 -0.73 4.85 3.61
C PRO A 99 -1.88 5.83 3.82
N GLU A 100 -1.58 7.06 4.25
CA GLU A 100 -2.60 8.09 4.52
C GLU A 100 -3.40 8.47 3.26
N ASP A 101 -2.79 8.38 2.08
CA ASP A 101 -3.41 8.65 0.77
C ASP A 101 -4.48 7.62 0.33
N GLY A 102 -4.76 6.62 1.16
CA GLY A 102 -5.71 5.52 0.89
C GLY A 102 -5.26 4.59 -0.25
N SER A 103 -3.99 4.67 -0.66
CA SER A 103 -3.41 3.81 -1.68
C SER A 103 -3.07 2.42 -1.12
N ASN A 104 -3.11 1.40 -1.99
CA ASN A 104 -2.67 0.05 -1.66
C ASN A 104 -1.15 -0.07 -1.80
N TRP A 105 -0.58 -1.09 -1.16
CA TRP A 105 0.84 -1.41 -1.27
C TRP A 105 1.19 -1.76 -2.70
N ASN A 106 2.23 -1.14 -3.24
CA ASN A 106 2.71 -1.45 -4.57
C ASN A 106 3.44 -2.81 -4.56
N PRO A 107 2.96 -3.82 -5.31
CA PRO A 107 3.66 -5.09 -5.43
C PRO A 107 4.82 -5.03 -6.45
N TYR A 108 4.88 -3.99 -7.28
CA TYR A 108 5.85 -3.84 -8.36
C TYR A 108 7.05 -3.04 -7.87
N VAL A 109 8.07 -3.75 -7.36
CA VAL A 109 9.36 -3.18 -6.93
C VAL A 109 10.24 -2.74 -8.10
#